data_AF-L0AWS1-F1
#
_entry.id   AF-L0AWS1-F1
#
_cell.length_a   1.000
_cell.length_b   1.000
_cell.length_c   1.000
_cell.angle_alpha   90.00
_cell.angle_beta   90.00
_cell.angle_gamma   90.00
#
_symmetry.space_group_name_H-M   'P 1'
#
loop_
_entity.id
_entity.type
_entity.pdbx_description
1 polymer ?
#
loop_
_entity_poly.entity_id
_entity_poly.type
_entity_poly.pdbx_seq_one_letter_code
_entity_poly.pdbx_strand_id
1 'polypeptide(L)'
;MLNLLPLRGPAHSLLYGKTGLQRIKIGKCGNSIEIDKSSIDEIYSHSRNDVVLHNDFVPLKHKNFMEYKLVAYHLIEAYENPEKAFKTTLAGMSFFDKLSHLYSNKKRIVELHTAIDTTKHAPTFPIQGKNV
;
A
#
# COMPACT_ATOMS: atom_id res chain seq x y z
N MET A 1 -14.04 -15.38 -12.63
CA MET A 1 -15.17 -15.05 -11.74
C MET A 1 -16.41 -14.66 -12.54
N LEU A 2 -17.59 -14.94 -12.00
CA LEU A 2 -18.90 -14.57 -12.58
C LEU A 2 -19.39 -13.25 -11.98
N ASN A 3 -20.29 -12.56 -12.67
CA ASN A 3 -20.89 -11.30 -12.19
C ASN A 3 -22.11 -11.57 -11.30
N LEU A 4 -21.89 -12.25 -10.17
CA LEU A 4 -22.92 -12.66 -9.23
C LEU A 4 -22.51 -12.23 -7.83
N LEU A 5 -23.08 -11.13 -7.34
CA LEU A 5 -22.84 -10.63 -5.99
C LEU A 5 -24.01 -11.04 -5.09
N PRO A 6 -23.80 -11.77 -3.99
CA PRO A 6 -24.89 -12.27 -3.16
C PRO A 6 -25.64 -11.14 -2.45
N LEU A 7 -26.96 -11.26 -2.28
CA LEU A 7 -27.74 -10.29 -1.53
C LEU A 7 -27.33 -10.27 -0.06
N ARG A 8 -27.20 -9.08 0.51
CA ARG A 8 -26.77 -8.85 1.91
C ARG A 8 -27.90 -8.95 2.94
N GLY A 9 -29.14 -9.13 2.47
CA GLY A 9 -30.28 -9.28 3.36
C GLY A 9 -30.09 -10.50 4.27
N PRO A 10 -30.55 -10.47 5.53
CA PRO A 10 -30.35 -11.56 6.47
C PRO A 10 -31.01 -12.88 6.03
N ALA A 11 -31.98 -12.81 5.11
CA ALA A 11 -32.62 -13.97 4.49
C ALA A 11 -31.72 -14.70 3.48
N HIS A 12 -30.76 -14.01 2.86
CA HIS A 12 -29.86 -14.58 1.84
C HIS A 12 -28.44 -14.79 2.38
N SER A 13 -27.90 -13.78 3.07
CA SER A 13 -26.57 -13.83 3.68
C SER A 13 -26.69 -13.64 5.19
N LEU A 14 -26.93 -14.75 5.89
CA LEU A 14 -27.05 -14.74 7.35
C LEU A 14 -25.74 -14.27 7.99
N LEU A 15 -25.84 -13.41 9.00
CA LEU A 15 -24.71 -12.79 9.71
C LEU A 15 -23.84 -11.83 8.87
N TYR A 16 -24.26 -11.46 7.66
CA TYR A 16 -23.54 -10.45 6.89
C TYR A 16 -23.35 -9.18 7.70
N GLY A 17 -22.11 -8.75 7.82
CA GLY A 17 -21.74 -7.49 8.46
C GLY A 17 -21.88 -7.43 9.98
N LYS A 18 -22.12 -8.57 10.65
CA LYS A 18 -22.04 -8.69 12.12
C LYS A 18 -20.60 -8.62 12.63
N THR A 19 -19.65 -9.06 11.80
CA THR A 19 -18.20 -8.95 12.03
C THR A 19 -17.61 -7.88 11.12
N GLY A 20 -16.47 -7.30 11.54
CA GLY A 20 -15.70 -6.35 10.71
C GLY A 20 -14.89 -7.01 9.59
N LEU A 21 -14.86 -8.34 9.54
CA LEU A 21 -14.05 -9.11 8.60
C LEU A 21 -14.91 -10.15 7.89
N GLN A 22 -14.55 -10.49 6.65
CA GLN A 22 -15.02 -11.69 5.96
C GLN A 22 -13.83 -12.58 5.63
N ARG A 23 -14.10 -13.88 5.49
CA ARG A 23 -13.09 -14.90 5.24
C ARG A 23 -13.46 -15.73 4.03
N ILE A 24 -12.49 -15.97 3.16
CA ILE A 24 -12.65 -16.86 2.02
C ILE A 24 -11.55 -17.92 2.01
N LYS A 25 -11.88 -19.10 1.50
CA LYS A 25 -10.91 -20.18 1.23
C LYS A 25 -10.55 -20.16 -0.24
N ILE A 26 -9.25 -20.23 -0.55
CA ILE A 26 -8.74 -20.08 -1.92
C ILE A 26 -7.92 -21.32 -2.33
N GLY A 27 -8.16 -21.74 -3.57
CA GLY A 27 -7.41 -22.81 -4.21
C GLY A 27 -7.70 -24.20 -3.65
N LYS A 28 -6.96 -25.20 -4.16
CA LYS A 28 -7.10 -26.60 -3.73
C LYS A 28 -6.62 -26.82 -2.29
N CYS A 29 -5.64 -26.06 -1.84
CA CYS A 29 -5.09 -26.16 -0.48
C CYS A 29 -5.99 -25.55 0.59
N GLY A 30 -7.03 -24.78 0.20
CA GLY A 30 -7.99 -24.21 1.14
C GLY A 30 -7.41 -23.08 1.99
N ASN A 31 -6.41 -22.35 1.48
CA ASN A 31 -5.78 -21.24 2.18
C ASN A 31 -6.82 -20.18 2.55
N SER A 32 -6.82 -19.72 3.80
CA SER A 32 -7.75 -18.68 4.27
C SER A 32 -7.18 -17.29 4.05
N ILE A 33 -7.98 -16.41 3.46
CA ILE A 33 -7.70 -14.97 3.40
C ILE A 33 -8.80 -14.22 4.15
N GLU A 34 -8.38 -13.30 5.00
CA GLU A 34 -9.26 -12.35 5.69
C GLU A 34 -9.32 -11.06 4.89
N ILE A 35 -10.52 -10.52 4.71
CA ILE A 35 -10.79 -9.31 3.94
C ILE A 35 -11.59 -8.38 4.84
N ASP A 36 -11.21 -7.11 4.85
CA ASP A 36 -11.95 -6.10 5.60
C ASP A 36 -13.36 -5.90 5.01
N LYS A 37 -14.34 -5.73 5.88
CA LYS A 37 -15.73 -5.52 5.48
C LYS A 37 -15.86 -4.25 4.63
N SER A 38 -15.10 -3.21 4.95
CA SER A 38 -15.14 -1.92 4.23
C SER A 38 -14.89 -2.09 2.73
N SER A 39 -13.86 -2.86 2.36
CA SER A 39 -13.51 -3.16 0.97
C SER A 39 -14.61 -3.95 0.25
N ILE A 40 -15.34 -4.80 0.99
CA ILE A 40 -16.43 -5.60 0.42
C ILE A 40 -17.67 -4.73 0.23
N ASP A 41 -18.00 -3.88 1.20
CA ASP A 41 -19.11 -2.93 1.09
C ASP A 41 -18.88 -1.93 -0.07
N GLU A 42 -17.63 -1.57 -0.38
CA GLU A 42 -17.28 -0.80 -1.57
C GLU A 42 -17.68 -1.52 -2.87
N ILE A 43 -17.48 -2.84 -2.97
CA ILE A 43 -17.96 -3.65 -4.11
C ILE A 43 -19.49 -3.56 -4.23
N TYR A 44 -20.21 -3.58 -3.11
CA TYR A 44 -21.67 -3.44 -3.12
C TYR A 44 -22.14 -2.05 -3.58
N SER A 45 -21.32 -0.99 -3.43
CA SER A 45 -21.65 0.34 -3.98
C SER A 45 -21.70 0.35 -5.51
N HIS A 46 -21.04 -0.62 -6.14
CA HIS A 46 -20.98 -0.82 -7.60
C HIS A 46 -22.06 -1.76 -8.15
N SER A 47 -22.96 -2.25 -7.28
CA SER A 47 -24.05 -3.14 -7.65
C SER A 47 -25.15 -2.45 -8.46
N ARG A 48 -25.88 -3.25 -9.24
CA ARG A 48 -26.94 -2.81 -10.14
C ARG A 48 -28.29 -3.31 -9.59
N ASN A 49 -28.93 -2.51 -8.74
CA ASN A 49 -30.10 -2.92 -7.94
C ASN A 49 -31.40 -3.15 -8.73
N ASP A 50 -31.43 -2.82 -10.02
CA ASP A 50 -32.57 -3.02 -10.92
C ASP A 50 -32.66 -4.44 -11.48
N VAL A 51 -31.58 -5.23 -11.37
CA VAL A 51 -31.54 -6.60 -11.88
C VAL A 51 -31.25 -7.57 -10.74
N VAL A 52 -32.09 -8.60 -10.63
CA VAL A 52 -31.86 -9.73 -9.73
C VAL A 52 -31.58 -10.97 -10.57
N LEU A 53 -30.50 -11.67 -10.25
CA LEU A 53 -30.06 -12.90 -10.90
C LEU A 53 -30.20 -14.06 -9.93
N HIS A 54 -30.78 -15.17 -10.41
CA HIS A 54 -30.94 -16.40 -9.63
C HIS A 54 -31.60 -16.16 -8.25
N ASN A 55 -32.52 -15.20 -8.15
CA ASN A 55 -33.27 -14.79 -6.94
C ASN A 55 -32.44 -14.28 -5.73
N ASP A 56 -31.15 -14.63 -5.64
CA ASP A 56 -30.30 -14.37 -4.48
C ASP A 56 -29.10 -13.46 -4.80
N PHE A 57 -28.91 -13.07 -6.07
CA PHE A 57 -27.73 -12.33 -6.52
C PHE A 57 -28.10 -11.05 -7.27
N VAL A 58 -27.18 -10.10 -7.24
CA VAL A 58 -27.25 -8.84 -7.98
C VAL A 58 -25.97 -8.72 -8.81
N PRO A 59 -26.03 -8.28 -10.07
CA PRO A 59 -24.83 -8.06 -10.85
C PRO A 59 -24.18 -6.72 -10.49
N LEU A 60 -22.86 -6.63 -10.68
CA LEU A 60 -22.14 -5.36 -10.75
C LEU A 60 -22.40 -4.66 -12.08
N LYS A 61 -22.26 -3.34 -12.08
CA LYS A 61 -22.19 -2.56 -13.34
C LYS A 61 -21.03 -3.06 -14.20
N HIS A 62 -21.26 -3.19 -15.51
CA HIS A 62 -20.30 -3.83 -16.42
C HIS A 62 -18.89 -3.21 -16.38
N LYS A 63 -18.81 -1.87 -16.33
CA LYS A 63 -17.54 -1.14 -16.21
C LYS A 63 -16.73 -1.62 -15.00
N ASN A 64 -17.33 -1.60 -13.82
CA ASN A 64 -16.68 -1.96 -12.57
C ASN A 64 -16.33 -3.46 -12.54
N PHE A 65 -17.23 -4.31 -13.03
CA PHE A 65 -16.96 -5.74 -13.17
C PHE A 65 -15.73 -6.03 -14.06
N MET A 66 -15.59 -5.30 -15.17
CA MET A 66 -14.46 -5.44 -16.07
C MET A 66 -13.17 -4.86 -15.48
N GLU A 67 -13.23 -3.74 -14.75
CA GLU A 67 -12.09 -3.20 -14.02
C GLU A 67 -11.53 -4.23 -13.02
N TYR A 68 -12.39 -4.86 -12.21
CA TYR A 68 -11.95 -5.93 -11.30
C TYR A 68 -11.33 -7.12 -12.06
N LYS A 69 -11.90 -7.49 -13.21
CA LYS A 69 -11.33 -8.57 -14.05
C LYS A 69 -9.96 -8.22 -14.61
N LEU A 70 -9.76 -6.98 -15.06
CA LEU A 70 -8.48 -6.51 -15.60
C LEU A 70 -7.40 -6.49 -14.52
N VAL A 71 -7.72 -5.99 -13.33
CA VAL A 71 -6.78 -6.02 -12.19
C VAL A 71 -6.41 -7.46 -11.85
N ALA A 72 -7.39 -8.37 -11.75
CA ALA A 72 -7.11 -9.78 -11.49
C ALA A 72 -6.25 -10.42 -12.60
N TYR A 73 -6.53 -10.10 -13.86
CA TYR A 73 -5.76 -10.57 -15.00
C TYR A 73 -4.30 -10.10 -14.93
N HIS A 74 -4.06 -8.81 -14.67
CA HIS A 74 -2.70 -8.28 -14.56
C HIS A 74 -1.91 -8.89 -13.39
N LEU A 75 -2.56 -9.20 -12.27
CA LEU A 75 -1.91 -9.91 -11.16
C LEU A 75 -1.54 -11.35 -11.52
N ILE A 76 -2.38 -12.04 -12.27
CA ILE A 76 -2.08 -13.39 -12.79
C ILE A 76 -0.93 -13.32 -13.79
N GLU A 77 -0.98 -12.41 -14.75
CA GLU A 77 0.07 -12.22 -15.76
C GLU A 77 1.42 -11.89 -15.13
N ALA A 78 1.43 -11.02 -14.11
CA ALA A 78 2.64 -10.66 -13.37
C ALA A 78 3.21 -11.84 -12.57
N TYR A 79 2.34 -12.71 -12.04
CA TYR A 79 2.76 -13.94 -11.37
C TYR A 79 3.35 -14.97 -12.34
N GLU A 80 2.76 -15.12 -13.52
CA GLU A 80 3.25 -16.04 -14.56
C GLU A 80 4.56 -15.57 -15.21
N ASN A 81 4.79 -14.26 -15.29
CA ASN A 81 5.96 -13.66 -15.94
C ASN A 81 6.81 -12.82 -14.96
N PRO A 82 7.49 -13.43 -13.98
CA PRO A 82 8.17 -12.71 -12.91
C PRO A 82 9.33 -11.82 -13.40
N GLU A 83 9.99 -12.19 -14.50
CA GLU A 83 11.11 -11.43 -15.08
C GLU A 83 10.69 -10.07 -15.66
N LYS A 84 9.43 -9.93 -16.08
CA LYS A 84 8.87 -8.70 -16.66
C LYS A 84 8.04 -7.91 -15.65
N ALA A 85 7.75 -8.51 -14.50
CA ALA A 85 6.91 -7.92 -13.48
C ALA A 85 7.73 -7.08 -12.50
N PHE A 86 7.17 -5.94 -12.10
CA PHE A 86 7.72 -5.17 -11.00
C PHE A 86 7.46 -5.91 -9.67
N LYS A 87 8.46 -5.91 -8.79
CA LYS A 87 8.33 -6.49 -7.43
C LYS A 87 7.32 -5.75 -6.55
N THR A 88 6.99 -4.50 -6.90
CA THR A 88 6.09 -3.64 -6.15
C THR A 88 5.08 -3.00 -7.10
N THR A 89 3.91 -2.66 -6.57
CA THR A 89 2.87 -1.90 -7.29
C THR A 89 3.09 -0.39 -7.24
N LEU A 90 4.10 0.08 -6.49
CA LEU A 90 4.37 1.49 -6.28
C LEU A 90 5.06 2.09 -7.50
N ALA A 91 4.39 3.02 -8.16
CA ALA A 91 4.95 3.76 -9.28
C ALA A 91 5.84 4.92 -8.81
N GLY A 92 6.99 5.11 -9.49
CA GLY A 92 7.69 6.40 -9.51
C GLY A 92 8.17 6.93 -8.16
N MET A 93 8.80 6.10 -7.33
CA MET A 93 9.42 6.55 -6.07
C MET A 93 10.65 7.45 -6.35
N SER A 94 10.41 8.73 -6.62
CA SER A 94 11.44 9.75 -6.93
C SER A 94 11.85 10.59 -5.72
N PHE A 95 11.30 10.32 -4.54
CA PHE A 95 11.57 11.12 -3.34
C PHE A 95 12.88 10.75 -2.63
N PHE A 96 13.51 9.63 -3.00
CA PHE A 96 14.77 9.19 -2.39
C PHE A 96 15.92 10.15 -2.65
N ASP A 97 15.97 10.78 -3.83
CA ASP A 97 16.98 11.80 -4.13
C ASP A 97 16.81 13.03 -3.24
N LYS A 98 15.56 13.44 -3.00
CA LYS A 98 15.28 14.55 -2.06
C LYS A 98 15.71 14.19 -0.64
N LEU A 99 15.48 12.96 -0.21
CA LEU A 99 15.91 12.47 1.11
C LEU A 99 17.44 12.46 1.23
N SER A 100 18.15 11.98 0.21
CA SER A 100 19.62 11.92 0.22
C SER A 100 20.23 13.33 0.25
N HIS A 101 19.66 14.27 -0.49
CA HIS A 101 20.07 15.68 -0.46
C HIS A 101 19.80 16.33 0.90
N LEU A 102 18.62 16.12 1.47
CA LEU A 102 18.27 16.67 2.79
C LEU A 102 19.21 16.12 3.88
N TYR A 103 19.47 14.82 3.86
CA TYR A 103 20.39 14.18 4.79
C TYR A 103 21.81 14.73 4.67
N SER A 104 22.34 14.81 3.44
CA SER A 104 23.70 15.32 3.19
C SER A 104 23.84 16.78 3.61
N ASN A 105 22.83 17.61 3.34
CA ASN A 105 22.82 19.01 3.76
C ASN A 105 22.79 19.14 5.28
N LYS A 106 21.94 18.39 5.98
CA LYS A 106 21.89 18.40 7.44
C LYS A 106 23.21 17.95 8.06
N LYS A 107 23.81 16.87 7.53
CA LYS A 107 25.14 16.40 7.97
C LYS A 107 26.18 17.51 7.84
N ARG A 108 26.25 18.18 6.69
CA ARG A 108 27.19 19.27 6.44
C ARG A 108 26.97 20.47 7.36
N ILE A 109 25.72 20.84 7.62
CA ILE A 109 25.38 21.95 8.55
C ILE A 109 25.91 21.64 9.95
N VAL A 110 25.72 20.40 10.44
CA VAL A 110 26.22 19.98 11.75
C VAL A 110 27.74 19.97 11.79
N GLU A 111 28.40 19.38 10.79
CA GLU A 111 29.87 19.38 10.70
C GLU A 111 30.45 20.79 10.74
N LEU A 112 29.88 21.72 9.97
CA LEU A 112 30.30 23.12 9.98
C LEU A 112 30.08 23.79 11.34
N HIS A 113 28.92 23.55 11.97
CA HIS A 113 28.65 24.09 13.30
C HIS A 113 29.66 23.60 14.34
N THR A 114 29.98 22.30 14.34
CA THR A 114 30.97 21.73 15.25
C THR A 114 32.37 22.30 15.01
N ALA A 115 32.77 22.47 13.74
CA ALA A 115 34.08 23.05 13.40
C ALA A 115 34.20 24.50 13.92
N ILE A 116 33.17 25.33 13.71
CA ILE A 116 33.14 26.71 14.20
C ILE A 116 33.29 26.75 15.73
N ASP A 117 32.58 25.88 16.46
CA ASP A 117 32.70 25.85 17.92
C ASP A 117 34.09 25.39 18.39
N THR A 118 34.73 24.44 17.70
CA THR A 118 36.09 24.01 18.04
C THR A 118 37.15 25.08 17.76
N THR A 119 36.98 25.91 16.72
CA THR A 119 37.95 26.98 16.38
C THR A 119 37.95 28.16 17.35
N LYS A 120 36.92 28.30 18.20
CA LYS A 120 36.87 29.37 19.22
C LYS A 120 37.89 29.16 20.35
N HIS A 121 38.43 27.96 20.50
CA HIS A 121 39.58 27.71 21.37
C HIS A 121 40.87 27.95 20.60
N ALA A 122 41.46 29.14 20.79
CA ALA A 122 42.78 29.45 20.27
C ALA A 122 43.83 28.54 20.94
N PRO A 123 44.62 27.76 20.18
CA PRO A 123 45.72 27.01 20.76
C PRO A 123 46.79 27.99 21.26
N THR A 124 47.08 27.95 22.56
CA THR A 124 48.26 28.60 23.14
C THR A 124 49.49 27.78 22.80
N PHE A 125 50.27 28.24 21.82
CA PHE A 125 51.56 27.64 21.52
C PHE A 125 52.65 28.21 22.44
N PRO A 126 53.51 27.39 23.05
CA PRO A 126 54.65 27.90 23.79
C PRO A 126 55.65 28.53 22.82
N ILE A 127 55.96 29.80 23.03
CA ILE A 127 56.96 30.55 22.26
C ILE A 127 58.18 30.73 23.17
N GLN A 128 59.37 30.32 22.70
CA GLN A 128 60.61 30.46 23.47
C GLN A 128 60.80 31.91 23.96
N GLY A 129 60.92 32.07 25.28
CA GLY A 129 61.21 33.34 25.93
C GLY A 129 60.01 34.25 26.24
N LYS A 130 58.75 33.84 25.99
CA LYS A 130 57.57 34.66 26.31
C LYS A 130 56.46 33.98 27.12
N ASN A 131 56.37 32.65 27.12
CA ASN A 131 55.43 31.91 27.96
C ASN A 131 56.21 30.88 28.81
N VAL A 132 56.37 31.17 30.10
CA VAL A 132 56.67 30.23 31.19
C VAL A 132 55.46 30.20 32.10
#